data_AF-A0A3D0CWV9-F1
#
_entry.id   AF-A0A3D0CWV9-F1
#
_cell.length_a   1.000
_cell.length_b   1.000
_cell.length_c   1.000
_cell.angle_alpha   90.00
_cell.angle_beta   90.00
_cell.angle_gamma   90.00
#
_symmetry.space_group_name_H-M   'P 1'
#
loop_
_entity.id
_entity.type
_entity.pdbx_description
1 polymer ?
#
loop_
_entity_poly.entity_id
_entity_poly.type
_entity_poly.pdbx_seq_one_letter_code
_entity_poly.pdbx_strand_id
1 'polypeptide(L)'
;MIDPASEIPPCKYHTINEAVVAACDGLDGVVDGVVGDPRQCHFDPETITCPKDVPPDCSCLTEREAEAVRQIYAGPHNSAGEQVWYGLEPGSEPQWTGLASPPPPFPIAVDFYKYFVFQDPTWDWRTLNYDTDIATAKAKFGDIRYCPSFS
;
A
#
# COMPACT_ATOMS: atom_id res chain seq x y z
N MET A 1 6.01 13.55 7.21
CA MET A 1 7.38 13.08 7.54
C MET A 1 7.34 11.56 7.50
N ILE A 2 8.25 10.92 6.77
CA ILE A 2 8.33 9.46 6.71
C ILE A 2 8.99 8.98 8.00
N ASP A 3 8.34 8.07 8.72
CA ASP A 3 8.91 7.45 9.92
C ASP A 3 9.82 6.27 9.49
N PRO A 4 11.13 6.29 9.75
CA PRO A 4 12.00 5.17 9.43
C PRO A 4 11.57 3.87 10.12
N ALA A 5 10.88 3.94 11.26
CA ALA A 5 10.39 2.77 11.96
C ALA A 5 9.18 2.10 11.27
N SER A 6 8.51 2.79 10.34
CA SER A 6 7.40 2.23 9.54
C SER A 6 7.87 1.59 8.22
N GLU A 7 9.17 1.60 7.94
CA GLU A 7 9.73 0.94 6.76
C GLU A 7 9.61 -0.57 6.91
N ILE A 8 9.00 -1.25 5.93
CA ILE A 8 8.87 -2.71 5.91
C ILE A 8 10.02 -3.29 5.08
N PRO A 9 10.97 -4.02 5.68
CA PRO A 9 12.06 -4.66 4.94
C PRO A 9 11.51 -5.68 3.93
N PRO A 10 12.05 -5.75 2.70
CA PRO A 10 11.54 -6.66 1.67
C PRO A 10 11.50 -8.14 2.07
N CYS A 11 12.38 -8.58 2.97
CA CYS A 11 12.35 -9.95 3.46
C CYS A 11 11.08 -10.30 4.26
N LYS A 12 10.36 -9.29 4.78
CA LYS A 12 9.10 -9.47 5.52
C LYS A 12 7.89 -9.64 4.62
N TYR A 13 7.95 -9.25 3.35
CA TYR A 13 6.82 -9.37 2.42
C TYR A 13 6.37 -10.83 2.24
N HIS A 14 7.31 -11.77 2.24
CA HIS A 14 6.97 -13.19 2.21
C HIS A 14 6.22 -13.62 3.48
N THR A 15 6.70 -13.21 4.65
CA THR A 15 6.05 -13.50 5.94
C THR A 15 4.64 -12.92 6.03
N ILE A 16 4.44 -11.69 5.53
CA ILE A 16 3.11 -11.08 5.46
C ILE A 16 2.22 -11.90 4.52
N ASN A 17 2.73 -12.27 3.34
CA ASN A 17 1.97 -13.06 2.37
C ASN A 17 1.55 -14.43 2.93
N GLU A 18 2.46 -15.15 3.58
CA GLU A 18 2.15 -16.45 4.20
C GLU A 18 1.05 -16.31 5.25
N ALA A 19 1.10 -15.26 6.07
CA ALA A 19 0.08 -15.00 7.07
C ALA A 19 -1.28 -14.63 6.46
N VAL A 20 -1.28 -13.84 5.38
CA VAL A 20 -2.48 -13.48 4.63
C VAL A 20 -3.11 -14.72 3.98
N VAL A 21 -2.31 -15.54 3.28
CA VAL A 21 -2.78 -16.78 2.64
C VAL A 21 -3.35 -17.73 3.71
N ALA A 22 -2.64 -17.92 4.83
CA ALA A 22 -3.13 -18.76 5.93
C ALA A 22 -4.46 -18.27 6.52
N ALA A 23 -4.71 -16.96 6.53
CA ALA A 23 -5.95 -16.38 7.01
C ALA A 23 -7.09 -16.41 5.99
N CYS A 24 -6.79 -16.38 4.69
CA CYS A 24 -7.77 -15.99 3.67
C CYS A 24 -7.96 -16.94 2.49
N ASP A 25 -7.05 -17.88 2.22
CA ASP A 25 -7.11 -18.85 1.10
C ASP A 25 -8.48 -19.56 1.05
N GLY A 26 -8.86 -20.21 2.14
CA GLY A 26 -10.11 -20.97 2.23
C GLY A 26 -11.43 -20.19 2.16
N LEU A 27 -11.42 -18.85 2.11
CA LEU A 27 -12.64 -18.03 2.19
C LEU A 27 -13.50 -18.11 0.93
N ASP A 28 -12.92 -18.46 -0.22
CA ASP A 28 -13.64 -18.66 -1.47
C ASP A 28 -14.17 -20.09 -1.67
N GLY A 29 -13.87 -20.99 -0.71
CA GLY A 29 -14.26 -22.39 -0.73
C GLY A 29 -13.22 -23.36 -1.31
N VAL A 30 -12.05 -22.87 -1.72
CA VAL A 30 -10.91 -23.67 -2.21
C VAL A 30 -9.69 -23.39 -1.33
N VAL A 31 -8.83 -24.40 -1.14
CA VAL A 31 -7.54 -24.24 -0.43
C VAL A 31 -6.44 -24.62 -1.41
N ASP A 32 -5.85 -23.63 -2.06
CA ASP A 32 -4.82 -23.82 -3.09
C ASP A 32 -3.60 -22.91 -2.93
N GLY A 33 -3.54 -22.17 -1.82
CA GLY A 33 -2.48 -21.22 -1.51
C GLY A 33 -2.67 -19.85 -2.18
N VAL A 34 -3.87 -19.54 -2.67
CA VAL A 34 -4.20 -18.28 -3.34
C VAL A 34 -5.36 -17.59 -2.64
N VAL A 35 -5.26 -16.27 -2.46
CA VAL A 35 -6.41 -15.47 -2.03
C VAL A 35 -7.31 -15.20 -3.24
N GLY A 36 -8.30 -16.05 -3.48
CA GLY A 36 -9.16 -15.94 -4.67
C GLY A 36 -10.19 -14.81 -4.64
N ASP A 37 -10.66 -14.40 -3.45
CA ASP A 37 -11.47 -13.18 -3.26
C ASP A 37 -10.91 -12.28 -2.14
N PRO A 38 -9.95 -11.39 -2.45
CA PRO A 38 -9.32 -10.49 -1.47
C PRO A 38 -10.31 -9.60 -0.70
N ARG A 39 -11.49 -9.34 -1.26
CA ARG A 39 -12.52 -8.48 -0.63
C ARG A 39 -13.12 -9.12 0.63
N GLN A 40 -13.02 -10.44 0.75
CA GLN A 40 -13.46 -11.18 1.93
C GLN A 40 -12.34 -11.37 2.96
N CYS A 41 -11.09 -11.06 2.57
CA CYS A 41 -9.94 -11.17 3.44
C CYS A 41 -9.88 -9.98 4.41
N HIS A 42 -10.05 -10.26 5.70
CA HIS A 42 -9.95 -9.28 6.78
C HIS A 42 -8.74 -9.58 7.67
N PHE A 43 -7.60 -9.88 7.05
CA PHE A 43 -6.35 -10.13 7.76
C PHE A 43 -5.92 -8.90 8.58
N ASP A 44 -5.57 -9.12 9.85
CA ASP A 44 -5.02 -8.09 10.74
C ASP A 44 -3.51 -8.30 10.93
N PRO A 45 -2.65 -7.37 10.46
CA PRO A 45 -1.20 -7.48 10.61
C PRO A 45 -0.71 -7.54 12.07
N GLU A 46 -1.53 -7.11 13.04
CA GLU A 46 -1.19 -7.26 14.47
C GLU A 46 -1.01 -8.72 14.89
N THR A 47 -1.64 -9.66 14.19
CA THR A 47 -1.56 -11.09 14.47
C THR A 47 -0.16 -11.67 14.26
N ILE A 48 0.71 -11.00 13.50
CA ILE A 48 2.09 -11.42 13.23
C ILE A 48 3.13 -10.46 13.81
N THR A 49 2.74 -9.68 14.81
CA THR A 49 3.68 -8.80 15.51
C THR A 49 4.69 -9.60 16.34
N CYS A 50 5.91 -9.08 16.41
CA CYS A 50 6.99 -9.70 17.17
C CYS A 50 6.62 -9.80 18.65
N PRO A 51 6.90 -10.95 19.31
CA PRO A 51 6.79 -11.03 20.76
C PRO A 51 7.67 -9.98 21.45
N LYS A 52 7.25 -9.47 22.61
CA LYS A 52 7.87 -8.32 23.31
C LYS A 52 9.38 -8.43 23.56
N ASP A 53 9.92 -9.64 23.63
CA ASP A 53 11.33 -9.91 23.92
C ASP A 53 12.10 -10.52 22.74
N VAL A 54 11.48 -10.57 21.56
CA VAL A 54 12.10 -11.09 20.32
C VAL A 54 12.52 -9.90 19.46
N PRO A 55 13.83 -9.73 19.17
CA PRO A 55 14.27 -8.72 18.22
C PRO A 55 13.58 -8.93 16.87
N PRO A 56 13.09 -7.86 16.22
CA PRO A 56 12.43 -7.99 14.94
C PRO A 56 13.43 -8.50 13.89
N ASP A 57 13.05 -9.56 13.20
CA ASP A 57 13.74 -10.10 12.03
C ASP A 57 12.75 -10.26 10.87
N CYS A 58 13.06 -11.11 9.89
CA CYS A 58 12.18 -11.32 8.74
C CYS A 58 10.90 -12.11 9.09
N SER A 59 10.77 -12.69 10.28
CA SER A 59 9.68 -13.60 10.67
C SER A 59 8.50 -12.92 11.38
N CYS A 60 8.60 -11.64 11.71
CA CYS A 60 7.52 -10.91 12.39
C CYS A 60 7.58 -9.40 12.12
N LEU A 61 6.47 -8.70 12.40
CA LEU A 61 6.36 -7.25 12.26
C LEU A 61 6.56 -6.53 13.59
N THR A 62 7.22 -5.38 13.57
CA THR A 62 7.07 -4.41 14.65
C THR A 62 5.67 -3.80 14.60
N GLU A 63 5.23 -3.18 15.69
CA GLU A 63 3.94 -2.46 15.72
C GLU A 63 3.86 -1.37 14.64
N ARG A 64 4.97 -0.71 14.34
CA ARG A 64 5.04 0.33 13.30
C ARG A 64 4.98 -0.22 11.89
N GLU A 65 5.60 -1.37 11.65
CA GLU A 65 5.47 -2.09 10.37
C GLU A 65 4.05 -2.65 10.19
N ALA A 66 3.43 -3.19 11.24
CA ALA A 66 2.04 -3.67 11.19
C ALA A 66 1.06 -2.53 10.84
N GLU A 67 1.26 -1.35 11.42
CA GLU A 67 0.52 -0.15 11.04
C GLU A 67 0.78 0.25 9.59
N ALA A 68 2.03 0.19 9.13
CA ALA A 68 2.36 0.48 7.73
C ALA A 68 1.64 -0.49 6.76
N VAL A 69 1.58 -1.78 7.09
CA VAL A 69 0.83 -2.79 6.32
C VAL A 69 -0.65 -2.43 6.25
N ARG A 70 -1.27 -2.02 7.38
CA ARG A 70 -2.67 -1.55 7.37
C ARG A 70 -2.87 -0.33 6.46
N GLN A 71 -1.96 0.63 6.49
CA GLN A 71 -2.04 1.82 5.65
C GLN A 71 -1.87 1.49 4.15
N ILE A 72 -1.02 0.50 3.81
CA ILE A 72 -0.87 0.01 2.43
C ILE A 72 -2.16 -0.64 1.94
N TYR A 73 -2.82 -1.48 2.76
CA TYR A 73 -4.10 -2.09 2.41
C TYR A 73 -5.25 -1.07 2.34
N ALA A 74 -5.26 -0.07 3.21
CA ALA A 74 -6.30 0.97 3.22
C ALA A 74 -6.16 1.94 2.03
N GLY A 75 -4.94 2.18 1.56
CA GLY A 75 -4.63 3.22 0.60
C GLY A 75 -4.66 4.62 1.21
N PRO A 76 -4.17 5.63 0.46
CA PRO A 76 -4.05 7.00 0.97
C PRO A 76 -5.41 7.66 1.16
N HIS A 77 -5.52 8.40 2.26
CA HIS A 77 -6.66 9.24 2.61
C HIS A 77 -6.23 10.71 2.76
N ASN A 78 -7.14 11.63 2.46
CA ASN A 78 -6.93 13.06 2.70
C ASN A 78 -7.23 13.43 4.18
N SER A 79 -7.07 14.71 4.54
CA SER A 79 -7.30 15.18 5.92
C SER A 79 -8.76 15.08 6.38
N ALA A 80 -9.70 14.99 5.42
CA ALA A 80 -11.12 14.76 5.70
C ALA A 80 -11.47 13.27 5.91
N GLY A 81 -10.49 12.36 5.75
CA GLY A 81 -10.71 10.92 5.85
C GLY A 81 -11.32 10.30 4.59
N GLU A 82 -11.27 10.97 3.44
CA GLU A 82 -11.73 10.44 2.17
C GLU A 82 -10.60 9.68 1.47
N GLN A 83 -10.88 8.48 0.96
CA GLN A 83 -9.92 7.69 0.20
C GLN A 83 -9.63 8.35 -1.15
N VAL A 84 -8.36 8.69 -1.39
CA VAL A 84 -7.94 9.37 -2.63
C VAL A 84 -7.39 8.42 -3.69
N TRP A 85 -6.91 7.24 -3.27
CA TRP A 85 -6.46 6.16 -4.15
C TRP A 85 -6.68 4.80 -3.49
N TYR A 86 -6.74 3.74 -4.30
CA TYR A 86 -6.92 2.38 -3.80
C TYR A 86 -5.69 1.92 -3.00
N GLY A 87 -5.92 1.09 -1.98
CA GLY A 87 -4.87 0.32 -1.35
C GLY A 87 -4.42 -0.85 -2.22
N LEU A 88 -3.37 -1.54 -1.78
CA LEU A 88 -3.00 -2.83 -2.35
C LEU A 88 -3.89 -3.92 -1.75
N GLU A 89 -4.17 -4.97 -2.49
CA GLU A 89 -5.07 -6.04 -2.01
C GLU A 89 -4.28 -7.10 -1.21
N PRO A 90 -4.86 -7.70 -0.16
CA PRO A 90 -4.27 -8.86 0.50
C PRO A 90 -3.97 -9.99 -0.51
N GLY A 91 -2.76 -10.54 -0.44
CA GLY A 91 -2.24 -11.54 -1.36
C GLY A 91 -1.30 -10.94 -2.43
N SER A 92 -1.22 -9.61 -2.53
CA SER A 92 -0.34 -8.91 -3.49
C SER A 92 1.07 -8.64 -2.95
N GLU A 93 1.37 -9.01 -1.71
CA GLU A 93 2.62 -8.69 -1.01
C GLU A 93 3.89 -9.10 -1.77
N PRO A 94 3.94 -10.22 -2.52
CA PRO A 94 5.10 -10.55 -3.35
C PRO A 94 5.46 -9.47 -4.39
N GLN A 95 4.50 -8.64 -4.79
CA GLN A 95 4.68 -7.55 -5.77
C GLN A 95 5.02 -6.20 -5.11
N TRP A 96 4.98 -6.11 -3.78
CA TRP A 96 5.17 -4.84 -3.06
C TRP A 96 6.57 -4.26 -3.24
N THR A 97 7.56 -5.10 -3.56
CA THR A 97 8.92 -4.65 -3.87
C THR A 97 8.97 -3.55 -4.95
N GLY A 98 8.00 -3.53 -5.89
CA GLY A 98 7.91 -2.49 -6.92
C GLY A 98 6.89 -1.38 -6.65
N LEU A 99 6.04 -1.53 -5.62
CA LEU A 99 4.85 -0.69 -5.42
C LEU A 99 4.87 0.06 -4.07
N ALA A 100 5.33 -0.60 -3.02
CA ALA A 100 5.31 -0.12 -1.63
C ALA A 100 6.67 -0.28 -0.92
N SER A 101 7.73 -0.58 -1.69
CA SER A 101 9.11 -0.67 -1.19
C SER A 101 9.55 0.59 -0.44
N PRO A 102 10.54 0.43 0.46
CA PRO A 102 11.35 1.54 0.92
C PRO A 102 11.82 2.41 -0.25
N PRO A 103 12.07 3.72 -0.03
CA PRO A 103 12.49 4.63 -1.08
C PRO A 103 13.60 4.07 -1.99
N PRO A 104 13.54 4.36 -3.31
CA PRO A 104 12.70 5.36 -3.94
C PRO A 104 11.25 4.89 -4.23
N PRO A 105 10.26 5.81 -4.23
CA PRO A 105 8.87 5.49 -4.55
C PRO A 105 8.69 5.10 -6.02
N PHE A 106 7.52 4.55 -6.35
CA PHE A 106 7.17 4.14 -7.71
C PHE A 106 7.40 5.27 -8.74
N PRO A 107 8.34 5.11 -9.69
CA PRO A 107 8.87 6.23 -10.48
C PRO A 107 7.82 6.84 -11.42
N ILE A 108 6.91 6.02 -11.95
CA ILE A 108 5.85 6.50 -12.84
C ILE A 108 4.94 7.51 -12.11
N ALA A 109 4.61 7.27 -10.84
CA ALA A 109 3.83 8.22 -10.05
C ALA A 109 4.61 9.53 -9.81
N VAL A 110 5.90 9.43 -9.47
CA VAL A 110 6.76 10.60 -9.28
C VAL A 110 6.85 11.44 -10.55
N ASP A 111 7.14 10.81 -11.69
CA ASP A 111 7.31 11.48 -12.97
C ASP A 111 6.00 12.10 -13.46
N PHE A 112 4.86 11.44 -13.20
CA PHE A 112 3.54 11.99 -13.47
C PHE A 112 3.33 13.32 -12.72
N TYR A 113 3.59 13.36 -11.41
CA TYR A 113 3.44 14.59 -10.65
C TYR A 113 4.47 15.66 -11.03
N LYS A 114 5.74 15.29 -11.21
CA LYS A 114 6.79 16.22 -11.63
C LYS A 114 6.52 16.86 -12.98
N TYR A 115 6.39 16.04 -14.02
CA TYR A 115 6.46 16.52 -15.41
C TYR A 115 5.10 16.85 -16.01
N PHE A 116 4.01 16.29 -15.48
CA PHE A 116 2.66 16.50 -16.02
C PHE A 116 1.79 17.35 -15.11
N VAL A 117 1.72 17.04 -13.81
CA VAL A 117 0.85 17.77 -12.87
C VAL A 117 1.46 19.12 -12.51
N PHE A 118 2.69 19.17 -12.01
CA PHE A 118 3.33 20.40 -11.56
C PHE A 118 4.20 21.07 -12.62
N GLN A 119 4.67 20.30 -13.61
CA GLN A 119 5.64 20.75 -14.62
C GLN A 119 6.89 21.37 -13.97
N ASP A 120 7.30 20.78 -12.84
CA ASP A 120 8.42 21.19 -12.01
C ASP A 120 9.37 19.99 -11.81
N PRO A 121 10.52 19.96 -12.51
CA PRO A 121 11.48 18.85 -12.38
C PRO A 121 12.14 18.79 -11.00
N THR A 122 12.04 19.87 -10.20
CA THR A 122 12.62 19.98 -8.86
C THR A 122 11.64 19.61 -7.74
N TRP A 123 10.37 19.35 -8.06
CA TRP A 123 9.36 18.94 -7.09
C TRP A 123 9.79 17.68 -6.31
N ASP A 124 9.62 17.69 -5.00
CA ASP A 124 9.93 16.56 -4.12
C ASP A 124 8.65 15.80 -3.79
N TRP A 125 8.61 14.50 -4.05
CA TRP A 125 7.45 13.66 -3.78
C TRP A 125 7.04 13.64 -2.29
N ARG A 126 7.96 13.99 -1.40
CA ARG A 126 7.68 14.12 0.04
C ARG A 126 6.77 15.31 0.37
N THR A 127 6.57 16.24 -0.56
CA THR A 127 5.67 17.39 -0.40
C THR A 127 4.28 17.14 -0.98
N LEU A 128 4.03 15.95 -1.55
CA LEU A 128 2.71 15.57 -2.06
C LEU A 128 1.65 15.75 -0.97
N ASN A 129 0.63 16.56 -1.29
CA ASN A 129 -0.48 16.86 -0.42
C ASN A 129 -1.77 16.20 -0.95
N TYR A 130 -2.28 15.22 -0.21
CA TYR A 130 -3.50 14.50 -0.61
C TYR A 130 -4.77 15.36 -0.66
N ASP A 131 -4.81 16.49 0.03
CA ASP A 131 -5.94 17.43 0.01
C ASP A 131 -6.03 18.23 -1.30
N THR A 132 -4.89 18.58 -1.90
CA THR A 132 -4.82 19.53 -3.04
C THR A 132 -4.31 18.91 -4.33
N ASP A 133 -3.33 18.02 -4.24
CA ASP A 133 -2.52 17.65 -5.40
C ASP A 133 -3.23 16.59 -6.25
N ILE A 134 -3.95 15.68 -5.59
CA ILE A 134 -4.81 14.71 -6.26
C ILE A 134 -5.93 15.43 -7.02
N ALA A 135 -6.56 16.44 -6.40
CA ALA A 135 -7.59 17.25 -7.04
C ALA A 135 -7.03 18.03 -8.24
N THR A 136 -5.81 18.57 -8.11
CA THR A 136 -5.10 19.24 -9.19
C THR A 136 -4.84 18.30 -10.37
N ALA A 137 -4.38 17.07 -10.10
CA ALA A 137 -4.16 16.06 -11.14
C ALA A 137 -5.48 15.70 -11.85
N LYS A 138 -6.55 15.44 -11.09
CA LYS A 138 -7.88 15.13 -11.65
C LYS A 138 -8.46 16.25 -12.49
N ALA A 139 -8.29 17.51 -12.08
CA ALA A 139 -8.77 18.65 -12.86
C ALA A 139 -8.05 18.77 -14.22
N LYS A 140 -6.79 18.36 -14.31
CA LYS A 140 -6.00 18.41 -15.56
C LYS A 140 -6.21 17.21 -16.46
N PHE A 141 -6.34 16.00 -15.90
CA PHE A 141 -6.27 14.75 -16.65
C PHE A 141 -7.51 13.87 -16.52
N GLY A 142 -8.53 14.31 -15.78
CA GLY A 142 -9.69 13.49 -15.43
C GLY A 142 -9.40 12.52 -14.27
N ASP A 143 -10.44 11.90 -13.74
CA ASP A 143 -10.29 10.88 -12.71
C ASP A 143 -9.99 9.52 -13.35
N ILE A 144 -8.70 9.19 -13.42
CA ILE A 144 -8.19 7.95 -14.03
C ILE A 144 -8.60 6.67 -13.29
N ARG A 145 -9.24 6.78 -12.12
CA ARG A 145 -9.81 5.63 -11.40
C ARG A 145 -11.09 5.11 -12.06
N TYR A 146 -11.74 5.92 -12.89
CA TYR A 146 -12.97 5.55 -13.57
C TYR A 146 -12.69 5.36 -15.06
N CYS A 147 -12.87 4.14 -15.55
CA CYS A 147 -13.08 3.93 -16.98
C CYS A 147 -14.50 4.42 -17.29
N PRO A 148 -14.71 5.44 -18.14
CA PRO A 148 -16.04 5.89 -18.46
C PRO A 148 -16.81 4.72 -19.07
N SER A 149 -18.01 4.48 -18.56
CA SER A 149 -18.93 3.50 -19.14
C SER A 149 -19.19 3.93 -20.59
N PHE A 150 -18.72 3.15 -21.56
CA PHE A 150 -19.14 3.32 -22.93
C PHE A 150 -20.61 2.90 -23.01
N SER A 151 -21.50 3.88 -22.89
CA SER A 151 -22.94 3.74 -23.20
C SER A 151 -23.16 3.67 -24.70
#